data_AF-A0A950JLZ4-F1
#
_entry.id   AF-A0A950JLZ4-F1
#
_cell.length_a   1.000
_cell.length_b   1.000
_cell.length_c   1.000
_cell.angle_alpha   90.00
_cell.angle_beta   90.00
_cell.angle_gamma   90.00
#
_symmetry.space_group_name_H-M   'P 1'
#
loop_
_entity.id
_entity.type
_entity.pdbx_description
1 polymer ?
#
loop_
_entity_poly.entity_id
_entity_poly.type
_entity_poly.pdbx_seq_one_letter_code
_entity_poly.pdbx_strand_id
1 'polypeptide(L)'
;LIDYVVCALLASIAGFVLVGHTNSADLSLASTYLLPSIAAVIIGGASIFGGRGGYSGTIIGALILTVLDGLLTLLDSPEPIKQILYGAIIFALAAAYSRLTA
;
A
#
# COMPACT_ATOMS: atom_id res chain seq x y z
N LEU A 1 20.22 0.01 -8.02
CA LEU A 1 20.76 1.20 -7.31
C LEU A 1 20.03 2.48 -7.73
N ILE A 2 19.89 2.73 -9.04
CA ILE A 2 19.12 3.87 -9.57
C ILE A 2 17.69 3.87 -9.02
N ASP A 3 17.01 2.73 -9.00
CA ASP A 3 15.64 2.62 -8.46
C ASP A 3 15.55 2.97 -6.97
N TYR A 4 16.55 2.56 -6.18
CA TYR A 4 16.63 2.90 -4.76
C TYR A 4 16.81 4.40 -4.53
N VAL A 5 17.64 5.07 -5.35
CA VAL A 5 17.83 6.52 -5.28
C VAL A 5 16.55 7.25 -5.64
N VAL A 6 15.85 6.81 -6.69
CA VAL A 6 14.57 7.38 -7.11
C VAL A 6 13.52 7.19 -6.01
N CYS A 7 13.39 5.99 -5.44
CA CYS A 7 12.47 5.73 -4.32
C CYS A 7 12.76 6.60 -3.10
N ALA A 8 14.04 6.77 -2.72
CA ALA A 8 14.41 7.62 -1.59
C ALA A 8 14.01 9.09 -1.82
N LEU A 9 14.22 9.60 -3.04
CA LEU A 9 13.89 10.98 -3.41
C LEU A 9 12.37 11.21 -3.37
N LEU A 10 11.58 10.29 -3.94
CA LEU A 10 10.11 10.34 -3.87
C LEU A 10 9.60 10.24 -2.42
N ALA A 11 10.18 9.36 -1.61
CA ALA A 11 9.80 9.19 -0.21
C ALA A 11 10.05 10.45 0.62
N SER A 12 11.18 11.14 0.42
CA SER A 12 11.46 12.41 1.09
C SER A 12 10.45 13.51 0.71
N ILE A 13 10.10 13.64 -0.57
CA ILE A 13 9.10 14.61 -1.02
C ILE A 13 7.73 14.31 -0.39
N ALA A 14 7.29 13.05 -0.42
CA ALA A 14 6.03 12.63 0.18
C ALA A 14 5.99 12.92 1.69
N GLY A 15 7.10 12.71 2.41
CA GLY A 15 7.24 13.03 3.82
C GLY A 15 7.05 14.52 4.12
N PHE A 16 7.65 15.42 3.32
CA PHE A 16 7.47 16.86 3.49
C PHE A 16 6.01 17.30 3.28
N VAL A 17 5.34 16.73 2.27
CA VAL A 17 3.92 17.01 2.01
C VAL A 17 3.04 16.53 3.17
N LEU A 18 3.33 15.34 3.71
CA LEU A 18 2.56 14.76 4.82
C LEU A 18 2.66 15.61 6.09
N VAL A 19 3.87 16.08 6.44
CA VAL A 19 4.09 16.98 7.59
C VAL A 19 3.30 18.29 7.43
N GLY A 20 3.24 18.83 6.21
CA GLY A 20 2.42 20.00 5.89
C GLY A 20 0.91 19.73 5.97
N HIS A 21 0.47 18.50 5.76
CA HIS A 21 -0.95 18.14 5.77
C HIS A 21 -1.49 17.91 7.18
N THR A 22 -0.77 17.17 8.02
CA THR A 22 -1.23 16.85 9.39
C THR A 22 -0.83 17.88 10.43
N ASN A 23 0.03 18.85 10.06
CA ASN A 23 0.53 19.93 10.91
C ASN A 23 1.11 19.44 12.26
N SER A 24 1.41 18.14 12.34
CA SER A 24 1.87 17.36 13.50
C SER A 24 2.85 16.32 12.97
N ALA A 25 4.07 16.34 13.51
CA ALA A 25 5.14 15.42 13.13
C ALA A 25 4.98 14.09 13.88
N ASP A 26 3.90 13.36 13.59
CA ASP A 26 3.68 12.03 14.16
C ASP A 26 4.27 10.96 13.24
N LEU A 27 5.28 10.26 13.75
CA LEU A 27 5.93 9.15 13.03
C LEU A 27 4.95 8.00 12.74
N SER A 28 3.91 7.89 13.56
CA SER A 28 2.87 6.87 13.42
C SER A 28 2.03 7.04 12.15
N LEU A 29 1.87 8.27 11.63
CA LEU A 29 1.04 8.53 10.46
C LEU A 29 1.56 7.84 9.20
N ALA A 30 2.89 7.79 9.03
CA ALA A 30 3.50 7.07 7.91
C ALA A 30 3.27 5.55 7.99
N SER A 31 3.11 5.00 9.20
CA SER A 31 2.92 3.56 9.39
C SER A 31 1.60 3.06 8.81
N THR A 32 0.56 3.91 8.80
CA THR A 32 -0.75 3.58 8.23
C THR A 32 -0.73 3.46 6.71
N TYR A 33 0.24 4.09 6.03
CA TYR A 33 0.39 4.00 4.57
C TYR A 33 1.18 2.77 4.11
N LEU A 34 1.91 2.10 5.01
CA LEU A 34 2.74 0.93 4.67
C LEU A 34 1.89 -0.27 4.21
N LEU A 35 0.87 -0.63 4.99
CA LEU A 35 -0.02 -1.76 4.68
C LEU A 35 -0.79 -1.58 3.36
N PRO A 36 -1.46 -0.46 3.08
CA PRO A 36 -2.14 -0.26 1.81
C PRO A 36 -1.16 -0.24 0.63
N SER A 37 0.05 0.33 0.79
CA SER A 37 1.05 0.31 -0.28
C SER A 37 1.42 -1.11 -0.72
N ILE A 38 1.63 -2.01 0.25
CA ILE A 38 1.91 -3.42 -0.03
C ILE A 38 0.68 -4.13 -0.60
N ALA A 39 -0.52 -3.88 -0.06
CA ALA A 39 -1.77 -4.47 -0.54
C ALA A 39 -2.05 -4.11 -2.01
N ALA A 40 -1.85 -2.85 -2.41
CA ALA A 40 -2.01 -2.36 -3.78
C ALA A 40 -1.14 -3.12 -4.79
N VAL A 41 0.13 -3.36 -4.44
CA VAL A 41 1.10 -4.05 -5.30
C VAL A 41 0.72 -5.52 -5.50
N ILE A 42 0.25 -6.20 -4.45
CA ILE A 42 -0.14 -7.62 -4.52
C ILE A 42 -1.46 -7.78 -5.29
N ILE A 43 -2.42 -6.88 -5.10
CA ILE A 43 -3.66 -6.84 -5.90
C ILE A 43 -3.36 -6.60 -7.38
N GLY A 44 -2.39 -5.73 -7.68
CA GLY A 44 -1.90 -5.49 -9.04
C GLY A 44 -1.17 -6.68 -9.68
N GLY A 45 -1.03 -7.80 -8.98
CA GLY A 45 -0.44 -9.03 -9.51
C GLY A 45 1.08 -9.08 -9.44
N ALA A 46 1.72 -8.25 -8.61
CA ALA A 46 3.13 -8.40 -8.35
C ALA A 46 3.38 -9.59 -7.41
N SER A 47 4.30 -10.49 -7.80
CA SER A 47 4.69 -11.63 -6.97
C SER A 47 5.30 -11.18 -5.64
N ILE A 48 4.77 -11.76 -4.56
CA ILE A 48 5.20 -11.55 -3.17
C ILE A 48 6.65 -12.03 -2.95
N PHE A 49 7.07 -13.05 -3.70
CA PHE A 49 8.43 -13.62 -3.64
C PHE A 49 9.43 -12.93 -4.58
N GLY A 50 8.99 -11.91 -5.33
CA GLY A 50 9.82 -11.21 -6.29
C GLY A 50 10.10 -12.02 -7.57
N GLY A 51 10.23 -11.34 -8.71
CA GLY A 51 10.69 -11.93 -9.97
C GLY A 51 9.67 -12.01 -11.10
N ARG A 52 8.36 -11.86 -10.84
CA ARG A 52 7.32 -11.75 -11.89
C ARG A 52 6.19 -10.82 -11.45
N GLY A 53 6.19 -9.60 -11.99
CA GLY A 53 5.16 -8.58 -11.76
C GLY A 53 5.43 -7.40 -12.67
N GLY A 54 4.45 -7.00 -13.48
CA GLY A 54 4.57 -5.88 -14.42
C GLY A 54 4.17 -4.55 -13.79
N TYR A 55 4.87 -3.46 -14.16
CA TYR A 55 4.54 -2.09 -13.72
C TYR A 55 3.10 -1.68 -14.08
N SER A 56 2.55 -2.18 -15.19
CA SER A 56 1.19 -1.84 -15.61
C SER A 56 0.11 -2.41 -14.68
N GLY A 57 0.32 -3.60 -14.13
CA GLY A 57 -0.62 -4.24 -13.20
C GLY A 57 -0.63 -3.55 -11.83
N THR A 58 0.54 -3.12 -11.35
CA THR A 58 0.66 -2.43 -10.04
C THR A 58 0.04 -1.04 -10.06
N ILE A 59 0.14 -0.30 -11.17
CA ILE A 59 -0.51 1.00 -11.32
C ILE A 59 -2.03 0.86 -11.19
N ILE A 60 -2.62 -0.15 -11.84
CA ILE A 60 -4.06 -0.43 -11.77
C ILE A 60 -4.45 -0.88 -10.35
N GLY A 61 -3.65 -1.76 -9.73
CA GLY A 61 -3.87 -2.20 -8.34
C GLY A 61 -3.83 -1.04 -7.34
N ALA A 62 -2.87 -0.11 -7.49
CA ALA A 62 -2.78 1.09 -6.68
C ALA A 62 -3.99 2.00 -6.87
N LEU A 63 -4.42 2.24 -8.11
CA LEU A 63 -5.60 3.05 -8.40
C LEU A 63 -6.86 2.48 -7.73
N ILE A 64 -7.08 1.17 -7.84
CA ILE A 64 -8.21 0.48 -7.21
C ILE A 64 -8.15 0.64 -5.69
N LEU A 65 -6.97 0.47 -5.08
CA LEU A 65 -6.84 0.58 -3.64
C LEU A 65 -7.04 2.00 -3.13
N THR A 66 -6.57 3.00 -3.88
CA THR A 66 -6.80 4.42 -3.55
C THR A 66 -8.28 4.77 -3.61
N VAL A 67 -9.02 4.24 -4.59
CA VAL A 67 -10.48 4.41 -4.65
C VAL A 67 -11.15 3.72 -3.47
N LEU A 68 -10.70 2.51 -3.11
CA LEU A 68 -11.24 1.77 -1.97
C LEU A 68 -10.99 2.50 -0.64
N ASP A 69 -9.79 3.07 -0.45
CA ASP A 69 -9.47 3.88 0.72
C ASP A 69 -10.36 5.13 0.79
N GLY A 70 -10.57 5.79 -0.34
CA GLY A 70 -11.52 6.91 -0.47
C GLY A 70 -12.94 6.50 -0.06
N LEU A 71 -13.43 5.35 -0.55
CA LEU A 71 -14.76 4.83 -0.18
C LEU A 71 -14.87 4.48 1.30
N LEU A 72 -13.84 3.87 1.90
CA LEU A 72 -13.83 3.55 3.33
C LEU A 72 -13.77 4.80 4.20
N THR A 73 -13.11 5.85 3.73
CA THR A 73 -13.09 7.16 4.39
C THR A 73 -14.46 7.82 4.34
N LEU A 74 -15.17 7.72 3.21
CA LEU A 74 -16.54 8.23 3.07
C LEU A 74 -17.56 7.47 3.94
N LEU A 75 -17.26 6.21 4.28
CA LEU A 75 -18.07 5.38 5.17
C LEU A 75 -17.78 5.63 6.67
N ASP A 76 -16.96 6.63 7.01
CA ASP A 76 -16.55 6.98 8.38
C ASP A 76 -15.91 5.78 9.13
N SER A 77 -15.15 4.95 8.40
CA SER A 77 -14.52 3.78 8.99
C SER A 77 -13.33 4.17 9.89
N PRO A 78 -13.30 3.76 11.18
CA PRO A 78 -12.18 4.01 12.07
C PRO A 78 -10.85 3.46 11.50
N GLU A 79 -9.77 4.24 11.62
CA GLU A 79 -8.40 3.89 11.18
C GLU A 79 -7.94 2.46 11.57
N PRO A 80 -8.25 1.94 12.78
CA PRO A 80 -7.89 0.58 13.17
C PRO A 80 -8.55 -0.49 12.29
N ILE A 81 -9.79 -0.24 11.84
CA ILE A 81 -10.55 -1.18 11.01
C ILE A 81 -9.95 -1.24 9.60
N LYS A 82 -9.52 -0.10 9.06
CA LYS A 82 -8.80 -0.05 7.78
C LYS A 82 -7.53 -0.90 7.83
N GLN A 83 -6.74 -0.76 8.90
CA GLN A 83 -5.49 -1.50 9.06
C GLN A 83 -5.71 -3.02 9.15
N ILE A 84 -6.75 -3.45 9.88
CA ILE A 84 -7.16 -4.87 9.93
C ILE A 84 -7.60 -5.35 8.55
N LEU A 85 -8.35 -4.55 7.80
CA LEU A 85 -8.82 -4.92 6.47
C LEU A 85 -7.67 -5.08 5.48
N TYR A 86 -6.73 -4.13 5.44
CA TYR A 86 -5.53 -4.24 4.59
C TYR A 86 -4.70 -5.47 4.97
N GLY A 87 -4.53 -5.73 6.26
CA GLY A 87 -3.86 -6.94 6.75
C GLY A 87 -4.57 -8.22 6.31
N ALA A 88 -5.89 -8.27 6.42
CA ALA A 88 -6.72 -9.40 5.99
C ALA A 88 -6.63 -9.64 4.47
N ILE A 89 -6.64 -8.57 3.66
CA ILE A 89 -6.46 -8.63 2.21
C ILE A 89 -5.11 -9.26 1.88
N ILE A 90 -4.03 -8.77 2.49
CA ILE A 90 -2.68 -9.31 2.27
C ILE A 90 -2.62 -10.79 2.67
N PHE A 91 -3.17 -11.16 3.82
CA PHE A 91 -3.19 -12.54 4.30
C PHE A 91 -3.98 -13.48 3.38
N ALA A 92 -5.15 -13.01 2.90
CA ALA A 92 -5.99 -13.77 1.99
C ALA A 92 -5.31 -13.99 0.63
N LEU A 93 -4.69 -12.95 0.06
CA LEU A 93 -3.93 -13.09 -1.18
C LEU A 93 -2.70 -13.99 -0.99
N ALA A 94 -1.94 -13.81 0.09
CA ALA A 94 -0.79 -14.67 0.40
C ALA A 94 -1.20 -16.14 0.57
N ALA A 95 -2.33 -16.41 1.23
CA ALA A 95 -2.87 -17.75 1.40
C ALA A 95 -3.38 -18.36 0.07
N ALA A 96 -3.93 -17.54 -0.83
CA ALA A 96 -4.31 -18.00 -2.17
C ALA A 96 -3.09 -18.34 -3.03
N TYR A 97 -2.05 -17.49 -3.00
CA TYR A 97 -0.80 -17.74 -3.72
C TYR A 97 -0.03 -18.95 -3.17
N SER A 98 -0.03 -19.17 -1.86
CA SER A 98 0.61 -20.34 -1.25
C SER A 98 -0.09 -21.64 -1.64
N ARG A 99 -1.42 -21.64 -1.78
CA ARG A 99 -2.19 -22.78 -2.28
C ARG A 99 -2.00 -23.06 -3.77
N LEU A 100 -1.64 -22.04 -4.56
CA LEU A 100 -1.39 -22.20 -6.00
C LEU A 100 0.02 -22.72 -6.32
N THR A 101 0.94 -22.65 -5.36
CA THR A 101 2.35 -23.06 -5.50
C THR A 101 2.65 -24.42 -4.87
N ALA A 102 1.76 -24.94 -4.02
CA ALA A 102 1.83 -26.29 -3.43
C ALA A 102 1.09 -27.32 -4.29
#